data_AF-A0A2K6GM72-F1
#
_entry.id   AF-A0A2K6GM72-F1
#
_cell.length_a   1.000
_cell.length_b   1.000
_cell.length_c   1.000
_cell.angle_alpha   90.00
_cell.angle_beta   90.00
_cell.angle_gamma   90.00
#
_symmetry.space_group_name_H-M   'P 1'
#
loop_
_entity.id
_entity.type
_entity.pdbx_description
1 polymer ?
#
loop_
_entity_poly.entity_id
_entity_poly.type
_entity_poly.pdbx_seq_one_letter_code
_entity_poly.pdbx_strand_id
1 'polypeptide(L)'
;MELQGHIGRFQRQCLGLLSRFGGSDRLRQFKFQDDNVEGDRVSKKDEIELAMQQICANVMEYCQSLMLQSSPTFQHGVCLFTPSLSETVNRDGPRQDTQAPVVPYWRLPGLGIIVYLLKQSANDFFSYYDSHRRSVNKLQNVEQLPPDEIKELCQSVMPAGVDKISTAQKYVLARRRLVKLINNRAKLLSLCSFIIETCLFILWRHLEYYLLHCTPTDSQDSLFASRTLFKSRRLQDSFASETSLDFRSGLTIVSQHDIDQLQADAINAFGESLQKKLLDIEGLYSKVRSRYSFIQALVRRIRGLLRISRN
;
A
#
# COMPACT_ATOMS: atom_id res chain seq x y z
N MET A 1 13.84 28.66 -1.86
CA MET A 1 14.63 27.41 -1.79
C MET A 1 14.29 26.59 -0.53
N GLU A 2 14.10 27.22 0.64
CA GLU A 2 13.71 26.52 1.89
C GLU A 2 12.39 25.76 1.80
N LEU A 3 11.33 26.37 1.26
CA LEU A 3 10.01 25.75 1.11
C LEU A 3 10.06 24.42 0.33
N GLN A 4 10.88 24.36 -0.73
CA GLN A 4 11.06 23.14 -1.52
C GLN A 4 11.74 22.03 -0.71
N GLY A 5 12.70 22.38 0.13
CA GLY A 5 13.34 21.45 1.07
C GLY A 5 12.37 20.96 2.17
N HIS A 6 11.41 21.78 2.58
CA HIS A 6 10.34 21.36 3.49
C HIS A 6 9.35 20.41 2.82
N ILE A 7 8.92 20.69 1.59
CA ILE A 7 8.02 19.83 0.81
C ILE A 7 8.64 18.45 0.60
N GLY A 8 9.93 18.39 0.20
CA GLY A 8 10.63 17.11 0.01
C GLY A 8 10.78 16.29 1.30
N ARG A 9 10.98 16.95 2.45
CA ARG A 9 11.01 16.27 3.76
C ARG A 9 9.64 15.74 4.15
N PHE A 10 8.59 16.53 3.98
CA PHE A 10 7.21 16.12 4.23
C PHE A 10 6.83 14.91 3.38
N GLN A 11 7.11 14.94 2.07
CA GLN A 11 6.89 13.80 1.18
C GLN A 11 7.56 12.53 1.70
N ARG A 12 8.85 12.58 2.05
CA ARG A 12 9.56 11.40 2.58
C ARG A 12 8.97 10.87 3.88
N GLN A 13 8.54 11.76 4.77
CA GLN A 13 7.85 11.38 6.00
C GLN A 13 6.50 10.70 5.71
N CYS A 14 5.71 11.21 4.76
CA CYS A 14 4.47 10.58 4.32
C CYS A 14 4.72 9.17 3.77
N LEU A 15 5.71 9.00 2.88
CA LEU A 15 6.06 7.68 2.34
C LEU A 15 6.53 6.71 3.43
N GLY A 16 7.26 7.21 4.44
CA GLY A 16 7.68 6.43 5.60
C GLY A 16 6.53 5.87 6.44
N LEU A 17 5.30 6.38 6.30
CA LEU A 17 4.13 5.81 6.96
C LEU A 17 3.77 4.43 6.38
N LEU A 18 4.03 4.16 5.10
CA LEU A 18 3.74 2.86 4.49
C LEU A 18 4.53 1.72 5.15
N SER A 19 5.81 1.96 5.48
CA SER A 19 6.65 0.97 6.16
C SER A 19 6.20 0.70 7.60
N ARG A 20 5.53 1.68 8.23
CA ARG A 20 4.98 1.58 9.58
C ARG A 20 3.60 0.94 9.62
N PHE A 21 2.70 1.29 8.71
CA PHE A 21 1.28 0.94 8.78
C PHE A 21 0.83 -0.11 7.74
N GLY A 22 1.62 -0.39 6.72
CA GLY A 22 1.24 -1.29 5.62
C GLY A 22 1.22 -2.79 5.93
N GLY A 23 1.36 -3.21 7.19
CA GLY A 23 1.53 -4.61 7.59
C GLY A 23 0.62 -5.02 8.75
N SER A 24 -0.04 -6.19 8.62
CA SER A 24 -0.90 -6.76 9.68
C SER A 24 -0.14 -7.24 10.91
N ASP A 25 1.17 -7.51 10.80
CA ASP A 25 2.00 -7.91 11.93
C ASP A 25 2.11 -6.83 13.01
N ARG A 26 1.91 -5.56 12.67
CA ARG A 26 1.91 -4.49 13.67
C ARG A 26 0.62 -4.41 14.47
N LEU A 27 -0.51 -4.86 13.88
CA LEU A 27 -1.73 -5.10 14.66
C LEU A 27 -1.47 -6.16 15.74
N ARG A 28 -0.55 -7.12 15.51
CA ARG A 28 -0.12 -8.08 16.54
C ARG A 28 0.76 -7.43 17.62
N GLN A 29 1.58 -6.44 17.29
CA GLN A 29 2.38 -5.70 18.28
C GLN A 29 1.50 -4.85 19.21
N PHE A 30 0.43 -4.23 18.69
CA PHE A 30 -0.55 -3.55 19.54
C PHE A 30 -1.32 -4.50 20.47
N LYS A 31 -1.46 -5.80 20.12
CA LYS A 31 -2.09 -6.79 21.01
C LYS A 31 -1.32 -7.02 22.31
N PHE A 32 0.01 -6.90 22.31
CA PHE A 32 0.83 -7.16 23.49
C PHE A 32 0.86 -5.99 24.50
N GLN A 33 0.46 -4.79 24.08
CA GLN A 33 0.53 -3.60 24.94
C GLN A 33 -0.78 -3.31 25.68
N ASP A 34 -1.90 -3.91 25.25
CA ASP A 34 -3.27 -3.56 25.70
C ASP A 34 -3.91 -4.65 26.60
N ASP A 35 -3.09 -5.54 27.18
CA ASP A 35 -3.55 -6.69 27.96
C ASP A 35 -4.23 -6.37 29.31
N ASN A 36 -4.52 -5.10 29.60
CA ASN A 36 -5.05 -4.65 30.90
C ASN A 36 -6.54 -4.21 30.93
N VAL A 37 -7.32 -4.22 29.83
CA VAL A 37 -8.74 -3.75 29.89
C VAL A 37 -9.69 -4.64 29.06
N GLU A 38 -10.36 -5.62 29.68
CA GLU A 38 -11.10 -6.72 29.00
C GLU A 38 -12.46 -6.36 28.34
N GLY A 39 -13.09 -5.24 28.68
CA GLY A 39 -14.48 -4.99 28.25
C GLY A 39 -14.70 -4.40 26.84
N ASP A 40 -13.68 -3.75 26.26
CA ASP A 40 -13.82 -2.88 25.06
C ASP A 40 -12.82 -3.23 23.92
N ARG A 41 -12.10 -4.36 24.06
CA ARG A 41 -10.97 -4.71 23.19
C ARG A 41 -11.36 -4.95 21.73
N VAL A 42 -12.56 -5.51 21.49
CA VAL A 42 -12.97 -5.93 20.14
C VAL A 42 -13.37 -4.73 19.28
N SER A 43 -14.06 -3.71 19.84
CA SER A 43 -14.40 -2.49 19.10
C SER A 43 -13.17 -1.64 18.81
N LYS A 44 -12.30 -1.44 19.81
CA LYS A 44 -11.04 -0.71 19.65
C LYS A 44 -10.12 -1.33 18.60
N LYS A 45 -10.01 -2.66 18.58
CA LYS A 45 -9.20 -3.35 17.57
C LYS A 45 -9.73 -3.12 16.15
N ASP A 46 -11.04 -3.23 15.96
CA ASP A 46 -11.67 -2.99 14.66
C ASP A 46 -11.48 -1.52 14.20
N GLU A 47 -11.49 -0.57 15.13
CA GLU A 47 -11.23 0.86 14.88
C GLU A 47 -9.77 1.15 14.53
N ILE A 48 -8.81 0.56 15.26
CA ILE A 48 -7.38 0.68 14.97
C ILE A 48 -7.07 0.08 13.60
N GLU A 49 -7.61 -1.09 13.30
CA GLU A 49 -7.45 -1.74 11.99
C GLU A 49 -7.97 -0.84 10.86
N LEU A 50 -9.16 -0.25 11.04
CA LEU A 50 -9.72 0.69 10.07
C LEU A 50 -8.83 1.93 9.89
N ALA A 51 -8.36 2.53 10.99
CA ALA A 51 -7.48 3.70 10.95
C ALA A 51 -6.16 3.41 10.24
N MET A 52 -5.56 2.24 10.47
CA MET A 52 -4.34 1.81 9.79
C MET A 52 -4.54 1.71 8.27
N GLN A 53 -5.65 1.08 7.83
CA GLN A 53 -5.97 0.99 6.40
C GLN A 53 -6.26 2.35 5.79
N GLN A 54 -6.90 3.27 6.53
CA GLN A 54 -7.12 4.65 6.08
C GLN A 54 -5.82 5.43 5.92
N ILE A 55 -4.86 5.27 6.84
CA ILE A 55 -3.52 5.88 6.69
C ILE A 55 -2.85 5.40 5.41
N CYS A 56 -2.85 4.08 5.17
CA CYS A 56 -2.29 3.51 3.94
C CYS A 56 -3.00 4.07 2.70
N ALA A 57 -4.34 4.06 2.67
CA ALA A 57 -5.11 4.60 1.54
C ALA A 57 -4.78 6.08 1.27
N ASN A 58 -4.74 6.93 2.30
CA ASN A 58 -4.45 8.36 2.14
C ASN A 58 -3.03 8.60 1.61
N VAL A 59 -2.04 7.82 2.07
CA VAL A 59 -0.66 7.93 1.55
C VAL A 59 -0.59 7.46 0.10
N MET A 60 -1.33 6.41 -0.25
CA MET A 60 -1.41 5.92 -1.63
C MET A 60 -2.11 6.92 -2.56
N GLU A 61 -3.19 7.57 -2.11
CA GLU A 61 -3.87 8.65 -2.82
C GLU A 61 -2.95 9.86 -3.03
N TYR A 62 -2.17 10.22 -2.00
CA TYR A 62 -1.14 11.24 -2.12
C TYR A 62 -0.09 10.89 -3.20
N CYS A 63 0.45 9.67 -3.19
CA CYS A 63 1.37 9.20 -4.21
C CYS A 63 0.76 9.28 -5.62
N GLN A 64 -0.48 8.80 -5.78
CA GLN A 64 -1.20 8.84 -7.05
C GLN A 64 -1.36 10.29 -7.54
N SER A 65 -1.78 11.20 -6.66
CA SER A 65 -1.98 12.61 -6.98
C SER A 65 -0.69 13.28 -7.47
N LEU A 66 0.43 13.02 -6.79
CA LEU A 66 1.74 13.53 -7.21
C LEU A 66 2.13 13.03 -8.61
N MET A 67 1.89 11.75 -8.88
CA MET A 67 2.22 11.13 -10.17
C MET A 67 1.31 11.59 -11.32
N LEU A 68 0.06 11.97 -11.03
CA LEU A 68 -0.87 12.50 -12.04
C LEU A 68 -0.63 13.99 -12.33
N GLN A 69 -0.17 14.76 -11.34
CA GLN A 69 0.13 16.19 -11.50
C GLN A 69 1.46 16.45 -12.24
N SER A 70 2.37 15.48 -12.25
CA SER A 70 3.68 15.61 -12.88
C SER A 70 3.66 15.28 -14.37
N SER A 71 3.34 16.31 -15.16
CA SER A 71 3.41 16.45 -16.63
C SER A 71 2.62 15.44 -17.51
N PRO A 72 1.92 15.92 -18.56
CA PRO A 72 1.28 15.09 -19.59
C PRO A 72 2.27 14.45 -20.58
N THR A 73 3.56 14.81 -20.55
CA THR A 73 4.60 14.18 -21.39
C THR A 73 5.26 13.01 -20.64
N PHE A 74 4.94 11.79 -21.06
CA PHE A 74 5.36 10.50 -20.49
C PHE A 74 6.87 10.29 -20.26
N GLN A 75 7.74 11.20 -20.71
CA GLN A 75 9.19 11.03 -20.74
C GLN A 75 9.90 11.33 -19.41
N HIS A 76 9.26 12.03 -18.46
CA HIS A 76 9.89 12.44 -17.20
C HIS A 76 8.96 12.19 -15.99
N GLY A 77 8.59 10.93 -15.74
CA GLY A 77 7.74 10.58 -14.60
C GLY A 77 8.38 10.92 -13.25
N VAL A 78 7.58 11.41 -12.30
CA VAL A 78 8.05 11.57 -10.91
C VAL A 78 8.27 10.19 -10.29
N CYS A 79 9.54 9.90 -10.01
CA CYS A 79 9.96 8.74 -9.24
C CYS A 79 9.78 9.05 -7.74
N LEU A 80 8.88 8.32 -7.09
CA LEU A 80 8.64 8.39 -5.65
C LEU A 80 9.39 7.30 -4.88
N PHE A 81 9.73 6.21 -5.57
CA PHE A 81 10.34 5.02 -4.99
C PHE A 81 11.56 4.60 -5.80
N THR A 82 12.64 4.18 -5.13
CA THR A 82 13.87 3.70 -5.77
C THR A 82 13.67 2.35 -6.47
N PRO A 83 14.52 1.95 -7.44
CA PRO A 83 14.37 0.71 -8.20
C PRO A 83 14.82 -0.52 -7.40
N SER A 84 14.40 -0.65 -6.14
CA SER A 84 14.77 -1.78 -5.27
C SER A 84 13.54 -2.46 -4.69
N LEU A 85 13.49 -3.79 -4.83
CA LEU A 85 12.48 -4.64 -4.19
C LEU A 85 12.98 -5.35 -2.92
N SER A 86 14.23 -5.10 -2.51
CA SER A 86 14.92 -5.74 -1.39
C SER A 86 14.19 -5.69 -0.05
N GLU A 87 13.39 -4.65 0.22
CA GLU A 87 12.57 -4.54 1.43
C GLU A 87 11.51 -5.66 1.57
N THR A 88 11.18 -6.37 0.49
CA THR A 88 10.22 -7.50 0.51
C THR A 88 10.82 -8.77 1.10
N VAL A 89 12.14 -8.99 0.96
CA VAL A 89 12.79 -10.27 1.25
C VAL A 89 13.03 -10.48 2.76
N ASN A 90 13.18 -9.41 3.53
CA ASN A 90 13.50 -9.48 4.96
C ASN A 90 12.28 -9.55 5.90
N ARG A 91 11.05 -9.51 5.37
CA ARG A 91 9.82 -9.53 6.20
C ARG A 91 9.11 -10.88 6.27
N ASP A 92 9.44 -11.83 5.39
CA ASP A 92 8.81 -13.16 5.35
C ASP A 92 9.47 -14.20 6.29
N GLY A 93 10.46 -13.80 7.12
CA GLY A 93 11.19 -14.69 8.04
C GLY A 93 10.71 -14.62 9.51
N PRO A 94 10.84 -15.72 10.30
CA PRO A 94 10.33 -15.82 11.67
C PRO A 94 11.15 -15.06 12.74
N ARG A 95 12.04 -14.14 12.37
CA ARG A 95 12.90 -13.40 13.33
C ARG A 95 12.46 -11.94 13.47
N GLN A 96 11.48 -11.71 14.35
CA GLN A 96 11.25 -10.39 14.93
C GLN A 96 12.19 -10.23 16.13
N ASP A 97 13.39 -9.70 15.91
CA ASP A 97 14.20 -9.08 16.97
C ASP A 97 15.33 -8.26 16.34
N THR A 98 14.96 -7.26 15.54
CA THR A 98 15.85 -6.12 15.27
C THR A 98 14.97 -4.95 14.90
N GLN A 99 15.17 -3.81 15.55
CA GLN A 99 14.56 -2.53 15.19
C GLN A 99 14.50 -2.42 13.67
N ALA A 100 13.30 -2.31 13.10
CA ALA A 100 13.14 -2.13 11.67
C ALA A 100 14.09 -0.99 11.26
N PRO A 101 15.04 -1.20 10.32
CA PRO A 101 15.99 -0.17 9.97
C PRO A 101 15.18 1.06 9.59
N VAL A 102 15.29 2.10 10.42
CA VAL A 102 14.64 3.38 10.17
C VAL A 102 15.29 3.87 8.89
N VAL A 103 14.59 3.71 7.76
CA VAL A 103 15.04 4.28 6.49
C VAL A 103 15.34 5.74 6.80
N PRO A 104 16.61 6.19 6.66
CA PRO A 104 16.95 7.55 7.02
C PRO A 104 15.99 8.49 6.28
N TYR A 105 15.42 9.46 6.97
CA TYR A 105 14.39 10.37 6.43
C TYR A 105 14.83 11.20 5.21
N TRP A 106 16.09 11.05 4.83
CA TRP A 106 16.75 11.60 3.65
C TRP A 106 16.63 10.69 2.41
N ARG A 107 16.48 9.36 2.59
CA ARG A 107 16.41 8.39 1.49
C ARG A 107 14.97 8.10 1.11
N LEU A 108 14.74 7.97 -0.21
CA LEU A 108 13.47 7.49 -0.74
C LEU A 108 13.32 5.98 -0.45
N PRO A 109 12.12 5.50 -0.09
CA PRO A 109 11.87 4.07 0.06
C PRO A 109 11.98 3.34 -1.29
N GLY A 110 12.27 2.04 -1.25
CA GLY A 110 12.27 1.21 -2.46
C GLY A 110 10.86 0.82 -2.91
N LEU A 111 10.72 0.47 -4.19
CA LEU A 111 9.48 -0.13 -4.72
C LEU A 111 9.02 -1.37 -3.96
N GLY A 112 9.91 -2.02 -3.21
CA GLY A 112 9.60 -3.16 -2.35
C GLY A 112 8.44 -2.89 -1.40
N ILE A 113 8.30 -1.68 -0.86
CA ILE A 113 7.18 -1.37 0.04
C ILE A 113 5.82 -1.42 -0.65
N ILE A 114 5.76 -1.04 -1.94
CA ILE A 114 4.53 -1.08 -2.74
C ILE A 114 4.14 -2.53 -3.02
N VAL A 115 5.11 -3.37 -3.38
CA VAL A 115 4.89 -4.81 -3.60
C VAL A 115 4.46 -5.50 -2.31
N TYR A 116 5.09 -5.16 -1.18
CA TYR A 116 4.70 -5.66 0.14
C TYR A 116 3.25 -5.28 0.47
N LEU A 117 2.90 -4.00 0.35
CA LEU A 117 1.55 -3.50 0.63
C LEU A 117 0.51 -4.14 -0.29
N LEU A 118 0.84 -4.36 -1.57
CA LEU A 118 -0.03 -5.05 -2.53
C LEU A 118 -0.32 -6.49 -2.08
N LYS A 119 0.71 -7.27 -1.76
CA LYS A 119 0.58 -8.65 -1.29
C LYS A 119 -0.23 -8.70 0.01
N GLN A 120 0.08 -7.81 0.95
CA GLN A 120 -0.59 -7.74 2.24
C GLN A 120 -2.07 -7.37 2.09
N SER A 121 -2.38 -6.32 1.32
CA SER A 121 -3.76 -5.90 1.07
C SER A 121 -4.56 -6.98 0.35
N ALA A 122 -3.93 -7.73 -0.55
CA ALA A 122 -4.55 -8.89 -1.19
C ALA A 122 -4.84 -10.02 -0.19
N ASN A 123 -3.95 -10.28 0.78
CA ASN A 123 -4.21 -11.23 1.86
C ASN A 123 -5.37 -10.79 2.76
N ASP A 124 -5.31 -9.53 3.22
CA ASP A 124 -6.31 -8.97 4.14
C ASP A 124 -7.69 -8.89 3.48
N PHE A 125 -7.76 -8.61 2.17
CA PHE A 125 -9.00 -8.61 1.41
C PHE A 125 -9.80 -9.90 1.59
N PHE A 126 -9.20 -11.08 1.42
CA PHE A 126 -9.92 -12.35 1.56
C PHE A 126 -10.38 -12.57 3.01
N SER A 127 -9.56 -12.21 3.99
CA SER A 127 -9.94 -12.28 5.41
C SER A 127 -11.16 -11.41 5.71
N TYR A 128 -11.18 -10.17 5.21
CA TYR A 128 -12.29 -9.26 5.36
C TYR A 128 -13.53 -9.73 4.60
N TYR A 129 -13.35 -10.31 3.42
CA TYR A 129 -14.43 -10.81 2.59
C TYR A 129 -15.14 -11.99 3.25
N ASP A 130 -14.38 -12.96 3.76
CA ASP A 130 -14.92 -14.11 4.48
C ASP A 130 -15.57 -13.70 5.80
N SER A 131 -14.97 -12.76 6.54
CA SER A 131 -15.59 -12.19 7.74
C SER A 131 -16.91 -11.48 7.41
N HIS A 132 -16.94 -10.67 6.34
CA HIS A 132 -18.13 -9.95 5.92
C HIS A 132 -19.25 -10.92 5.54
N ARG A 133 -18.95 -11.92 4.69
CA ARG A 133 -19.90 -12.94 4.26
C ARG A 133 -20.46 -13.73 5.44
N ARG A 134 -19.62 -14.13 6.39
CA ARG A 134 -20.06 -14.80 7.63
C ARG A 134 -20.99 -13.91 8.45
N SER A 135 -20.65 -12.63 8.67
CA SER A 135 -21.50 -11.71 9.42
C SER A 135 -22.85 -11.44 8.73
N VAL A 136 -22.88 -11.35 7.40
CA VAL A 136 -24.14 -11.23 6.63
C VAL A 136 -25.01 -12.46 6.82
N ASN A 137 -24.45 -13.66 6.71
CA ASN A 137 -25.20 -14.90 6.92
C ASN A 137 -25.75 -15.01 8.35
N LYS A 138 -24.95 -14.64 9.36
CA LYS A 138 -25.40 -14.56 10.76
C LYS A 138 -26.55 -13.57 10.94
N LEU A 139 -26.52 -12.41 10.26
CA LEU A 139 -27.58 -11.42 10.35
C LEU A 139 -28.90 -11.92 9.73
N GLN A 140 -28.82 -12.66 8.62
CA GLN A 140 -29.98 -13.27 7.96
C GLN A 140 -30.62 -14.36 8.83
N ASN A 141 -29.80 -15.14 9.54
CA ASN A 141 -30.25 -16.29 10.35
C ASN A 141 -30.13 -16.03 11.86
N VAL A 142 -30.25 -14.79 12.32
CA VAL A 142 -29.92 -14.41 13.71
C VAL A 142 -30.75 -15.17 14.75
N GLU A 143 -32.00 -15.50 14.45
CA GLU A 143 -32.89 -16.23 15.35
C GLU A 143 -32.50 -17.70 15.51
N GLN A 144 -31.72 -18.25 14.56
CA GLN A 144 -31.23 -19.63 14.54
C GLN A 144 -29.82 -19.76 15.14
N LEU A 145 -29.21 -18.65 15.59
CA LEU A 145 -27.88 -18.70 16.19
C LEU A 145 -27.92 -19.34 17.58
N PRO A 146 -26.84 -20.02 18.00
CA PRO A 146 -26.72 -20.55 19.35
C PRO A 146 -26.89 -19.45 20.42
N PRO A 147 -27.53 -19.75 21.58
CA PRO A 147 -27.72 -18.78 22.66
C PRO A 147 -26.40 -18.14 23.15
N ASP A 148 -25.32 -18.92 23.19
CA ASP A 148 -23.99 -18.45 23.60
C ASP A 148 -23.44 -17.39 22.63
N GLU A 149 -23.66 -17.59 21.33
CA GLU A 149 -23.23 -16.64 20.30
C GLU A 149 -24.07 -15.35 20.35
N ILE A 150 -25.38 -15.45 20.58
CA ILE A 150 -26.24 -14.28 20.82
C ILE A 150 -25.78 -13.51 22.05
N LYS A 151 -25.42 -14.22 23.13
CA LYS A 151 -24.89 -13.63 24.36
C LYS A 151 -23.59 -12.87 24.10
N GLU A 152 -22.64 -13.47 23.36
CA GLU A 152 -21.38 -12.81 22.97
C GLU A 152 -21.62 -11.53 22.15
N LEU A 153 -22.50 -11.59 21.16
CA LEU A 153 -22.86 -10.43 20.34
C LEU A 153 -23.48 -9.31 21.19
N CYS A 154 -24.33 -9.64 22.16
CA CYS A 154 -24.91 -8.68 23.07
C CYS A 154 -23.89 -8.08 24.03
N GLN A 155 -23.00 -8.90 24.61
CA GLN A 155 -21.94 -8.46 25.54
C GLN A 155 -21.02 -7.42 24.90
N SER A 156 -20.74 -7.54 23.61
CA SER A 156 -19.94 -6.54 22.88
C SER A 156 -20.59 -5.16 22.75
N VAL A 157 -21.92 -5.06 22.95
CA VAL A 157 -22.67 -3.80 22.93
C VAL A 157 -23.01 -3.33 24.35
N MET A 158 -23.27 -4.29 25.23
CA MET A 158 -23.68 -4.08 26.61
C MET A 158 -22.91 -5.05 27.51
N PRO A 159 -21.73 -4.66 28.03
CA PRO A 159 -20.82 -5.56 28.75
C PRO A 159 -21.41 -6.16 30.03
N ALA A 160 -22.36 -5.47 30.67
CA ALA A 160 -23.03 -5.92 31.88
C ALA A 160 -24.55 -5.98 31.69
N GLY A 161 -25.21 -6.96 32.32
CA GLY A 161 -26.68 -7.04 32.34
C GLY A 161 -27.33 -7.74 31.15
N VAL A 162 -26.57 -8.43 30.29
CA VAL A 162 -27.12 -9.21 29.17
C VAL A 162 -28.09 -10.30 29.63
N ASP A 163 -27.85 -10.90 30.79
CA ASP A 163 -28.75 -11.94 31.32
C ASP A 163 -30.08 -11.38 31.85
N LYS A 164 -30.17 -10.05 32.07
CA LYS A 164 -31.34 -9.37 32.62
C LYS A 164 -32.33 -8.87 31.56
N ILE A 165 -31.95 -8.90 30.28
CA ILE A 165 -32.78 -8.41 29.18
C ILE A 165 -33.57 -9.53 28.51
N SER A 166 -34.70 -9.17 27.89
CA SER A 166 -35.58 -10.13 27.23
C SER A 166 -34.92 -10.74 25.99
N THR A 167 -35.38 -11.93 25.57
CA THR A 167 -34.89 -12.59 24.36
C THR A 167 -35.06 -11.72 23.11
N ALA A 168 -36.19 -11.00 23.00
CA ALA A 168 -36.41 -10.05 21.92
C ALA A 168 -35.37 -8.92 21.92
N GLN A 169 -35.04 -8.36 23.10
CA GLN A 169 -34.00 -7.35 23.23
C GLN A 169 -32.61 -7.89 22.87
N LYS A 170 -32.30 -9.14 23.24
CA LYS A 170 -31.05 -9.80 22.85
C LYS A 170 -30.91 -9.89 21.33
N TYR A 171 -31.96 -10.31 20.61
CA TYR A 171 -31.92 -10.36 19.15
C TYR A 171 -31.74 -8.97 18.51
N VAL A 172 -32.39 -7.93 19.05
CA VAL A 172 -32.20 -6.55 18.57
C VAL A 172 -30.76 -6.09 18.75
N LEU A 173 -30.14 -6.34 19.91
CA LEU A 173 -28.73 -5.98 20.15
C LEU A 173 -27.78 -6.79 19.26
N ALA A 174 -28.03 -8.09 19.08
CA ALA A 174 -27.24 -8.95 18.20
C ALA A 174 -27.30 -8.46 16.74
N ARG A 175 -28.51 -8.17 16.22
CA ARG A 175 -28.70 -7.58 14.88
C ARG A 175 -27.93 -6.26 14.76
N ARG A 176 -28.02 -5.37 15.75
CA ARG A 176 -27.29 -4.10 15.77
C ARG A 176 -25.77 -4.29 15.72
N ARG A 177 -25.22 -5.25 16.48
CA ARG A 177 -23.79 -5.56 16.45
C ARG A 177 -23.37 -6.11 15.09
N LEU A 178 -24.12 -7.05 14.53
CA LEU A 178 -23.83 -7.65 13.23
C LEU A 178 -23.84 -6.60 12.12
N VAL A 179 -24.80 -5.67 12.12
CA VAL A 179 -24.82 -4.55 11.16
C VAL A 179 -23.56 -3.68 11.29
N LYS A 180 -23.11 -3.37 12.51
CA LYS A 180 -21.84 -2.63 12.71
C LYS A 180 -20.64 -3.39 12.16
N LEU A 181 -20.55 -4.70 12.40
CA LEU A 181 -19.47 -5.55 11.89
C LEU A 181 -19.45 -5.62 10.37
N ILE A 182 -20.63 -5.81 9.74
CA ILE A 182 -20.79 -5.84 8.29
C ILE A 182 -20.32 -4.51 7.69
N ASN A 183 -20.80 -3.38 8.22
CA ASN A 183 -20.41 -2.06 7.74
C ASN A 183 -18.91 -1.80 7.90
N ASN A 184 -18.31 -2.23 9.01
CA ASN A 184 -16.87 -2.11 9.23
C ASN A 184 -16.08 -2.91 8.18
N ARG A 185 -16.43 -4.18 7.98
CA ARG A 185 -15.76 -5.04 6.98
C ARG A 185 -15.97 -4.53 5.56
N ALA A 186 -17.13 -3.97 5.24
CA ALA A 186 -17.39 -3.34 3.94
C ALA A 186 -16.48 -2.13 3.69
N LYS A 187 -16.23 -1.30 4.71
CA LYS A 187 -15.25 -0.19 4.62
C LYS A 187 -13.83 -0.70 4.40
N LEU A 188 -13.40 -1.69 5.17
CA LEU A 188 -12.08 -2.32 5.02
C LEU A 188 -11.89 -2.93 3.62
N LEU A 189 -12.89 -3.64 3.10
CA LEU A 189 -12.88 -4.17 1.73
C LEU A 189 -12.73 -3.05 0.68
N SER A 190 -13.44 -1.93 0.85
CA SER A 190 -13.31 -0.79 -0.04
C SER A 190 -11.91 -0.18 -0.01
N LEU A 191 -11.31 -0.07 1.18
CA LEU A 191 -9.95 0.45 1.35
C LEU A 191 -8.92 -0.50 0.74
N CYS A 192 -9.02 -1.82 1.01
CA CYS A 192 -8.13 -2.81 0.40
C CYS A 192 -8.19 -2.79 -1.12
N SER A 193 -9.39 -2.76 -1.71
CA SER A 193 -9.56 -2.69 -3.16
C SER A 193 -8.89 -1.44 -3.74
N PHE A 194 -9.07 -0.28 -3.10
CA PHE A 194 -8.46 0.97 -3.51
C PHE A 194 -6.92 0.93 -3.41
N ILE A 195 -6.39 0.43 -2.28
CA ILE A 195 -4.94 0.29 -2.07
C ILE A 195 -4.33 -0.64 -3.11
N ILE A 196 -4.96 -1.79 -3.38
CA ILE A 196 -4.50 -2.77 -4.38
C ILE A 196 -4.39 -2.10 -5.76
N GLU A 197 -5.45 -1.44 -6.19
CA GLU A 197 -5.50 -0.79 -7.50
C GLU A 197 -4.46 0.34 -7.62
N THR A 198 -4.29 1.12 -6.56
CA THR A 198 -3.31 2.21 -6.53
C THR A 198 -1.87 1.68 -6.49
N CYS A 199 -1.61 0.60 -5.73
CA CYS A 199 -0.32 -0.10 -5.74
C CYS A 199 0.03 -0.58 -7.14
N LEU A 200 -0.92 -1.20 -7.85
CA LEU A 200 -0.72 -1.67 -9.23
C LEU A 200 -0.42 -0.52 -10.19
N PHE A 201 -1.12 0.61 -10.06
CA PHE A 201 -0.86 1.79 -10.86
C PHE A 201 0.55 2.34 -10.63
N ILE A 202 0.93 2.57 -9.37
CA ILE A 202 2.26 3.09 -9.02
C ILE A 202 3.36 2.13 -9.47
N LEU A 203 3.18 0.83 -9.23
CA LEU A 203 4.13 -0.21 -9.64
C LEU A 203 4.31 -0.22 -11.17
N TRP A 204 3.21 -0.21 -11.93
CA TRP A 204 3.25 -0.15 -13.38
C TRP A 204 4.02 1.09 -13.87
N ARG A 205 3.69 2.28 -13.35
CA ARG A 205 4.33 3.53 -13.76
C ARG A 205 5.83 3.56 -13.47
N HIS A 206 6.27 3.04 -12.32
CA HIS A 206 7.69 2.99 -11.99
C HIS A 206 8.43 1.94 -12.81
N LEU A 207 7.84 0.76 -13.04
CA LEU A 207 8.44 -0.25 -13.91
C LEU A 207 8.57 0.25 -15.35
N GLU A 208 7.56 0.95 -15.87
CA GLU A 208 7.62 1.59 -17.18
C GLU A 208 8.77 2.58 -17.26
N TYR A 209 8.91 3.45 -16.26
CA TYR A 209 10.01 4.41 -16.19
C TYR A 209 11.38 3.71 -16.14
N TYR A 210 11.59 2.78 -15.21
CA TYR A 210 12.89 2.16 -15.01
C TYR A 210 13.31 1.25 -16.15
N LEU A 211 12.38 0.51 -16.75
CA LEU A 211 12.71 -0.47 -17.79
C LEU A 211 12.75 0.15 -19.19
N LEU A 212 12.02 1.23 -19.46
CA LEU A 212 11.90 1.80 -20.81
C LEU A 212 12.47 3.21 -20.98
N HIS A 213 12.60 3.99 -19.90
CA HIS A 213 12.94 5.42 -20.00
C HIS A 213 14.17 5.82 -19.21
N CYS A 214 14.58 5.05 -18.21
CA CYS A 214 15.76 5.33 -17.40
C CYS A 214 17.03 5.07 -18.21
N THR A 215 17.89 6.09 -18.34
CA THR A 215 19.24 5.94 -18.89
C THR A 215 20.22 5.64 -17.74
N PRO A 216 20.82 4.44 -17.67
CA PRO A 216 21.72 4.07 -16.58
C PRO A 216 23.00 4.89 -16.61
N THR A 217 23.55 5.17 -15.44
CA THR A 217 24.70 6.09 -15.32
C THR A 217 25.96 5.52 -15.99
N ASP A 218 26.14 4.20 -15.92
CA ASP A 218 27.29 3.49 -16.51
C ASP A 218 27.23 3.38 -18.04
N SER A 219 26.07 3.67 -18.65
CA SER A 219 25.93 3.67 -20.12
C SER A 219 26.59 4.88 -20.79
N GLN A 220 26.80 5.96 -20.05
CA GLN A 220 27.41 7.21 -20.54
C GLN A 220 28.95 7.17 -20.53
N ASP A 221 29.58 6.20 -19.86
CA ASP A 221 31.04 6.07 -19.81
C ASP A 221 31.64 5.42 -21.05
N SER A 222 30.82 5.01 -22.02
CA SER A 222 31.30 4.30 -23.20
C SER A 222 31.84 5.19 -24.33
N LEU A 223 31.51 6.50 -24.47
CA LEU A 223 32.08 7.32 -25.56
C LEU A 223 32.28 8.85 -25.34
N PHE A 224 31.93 9.47 -24.21
CA PHE A 224 32.05 10.95 -24.09
C PHE A 224 32.61 11.53 -22.77
N ALA A 225 33.09 10.71 -21.83
CA ALA A 225 33.60 11.18 -20.53
C ALA A 225 34.98 11.89 -20.57
N SER A 226 35.41 12.49 -21.70
CA SER A 226 36.71 13.16 -21.81
C SER A 226 36.68 14.64 -22.22
N ARG A 227 35.53 15.35 -22.21
CA ARG A 227 35.55 16.74 -22.73
C ARG A 227 34.89 17.89 -21.98
N THR A 228 34.34 17.75 -20.77
CA THR A 228 33.71 18.93 -20.11
C THR A 228 33.96 19.12 -18.60
N LEU A 229 35.03 18.57 -18.02
CA LEU A 229 35.40 18.87 -16.62
C LEU A 229 36.41 20.01 -16.43
N PHE A 230 36.82 20.71 -17.50
CA PHE A 230 37.69 21.88 -17.38
C PHE A 230 37.20 23.04 -18.25
N LYS A 231 36.12 23.71 -17.85
CA LYS A 231 35.87 25.17 -18.08
C LYS A 231 34.48 25.55 -17.59
N SER A 232 34.40 26.18 -16.42
CA SER A 232 33.82 27.53 -16.30
C SER A 232 33.85 27.98 -14.83
N ARG A 233 35.02 28.49 -14.41
CA ARG A 233 35.09 29.54 -13.41
C ARG A 233 34.99 30.85 -14.18
N ARG A 234 33.79 31.42 -14.35
CA ARG A 234 33.58 32.84 -14.69
C ARG A 234 32.13 33.25 -14.42
N LEU A 235 32.02 34.22 -13.51
CA LEU A 235 30.85 35.04 -13.23
C LEU A 235 30.34 35.71 -14.51
N GLN A 236 29.05 35.58 -14.84
CA GLN A 236 28.25 36.70 -15.36
C GLN A 236 26.74 36.41 -15.34
N ASP A 237 25.99 37.43 -14.90
CA ASP A 237 24.53 37.56 -14.89
C ASP A 237 23.84 37.11 -16.19
N SER A 238 22.68 36.46 -16.06
CA SER A 238 21.48 36.85 -16.83
C SER A 238 20.23 36.15 -16.31
N PHE A 239 19.24 36.99 -15.99
CA PHE A 239 17.86 36.65 -15.69
C PHE A 239 17.20 35.95 -16.90
N ALA A 240 16.92 34.67 -16.79
CA ALA A 240 15.92 33.99 -17.60
C ALA A 240 15.23 32.92 -16.75
N SER A 241 13.94 33.14 -16.55
CA SER A 241 13.02 32.31 -15.79
C SER A 241 12.83 30.95 -16.47
N GLU A 242 13.57 29.93 -16.03
CA GLU A 242 13.20 28.53 -16.23
C GLU A 242 12.95 27.90 -14.86
N THR A 243 11.69 27.92 -14.42
CA THR A 243 11.14 27.06 -13.36
C THR A 243 11.10 25.59 -13.83
N SER A 244 12.26 25.06 -14.22
CA SER A 244 12.52 23.64 -14.31
C SER A 244 12.52 23.10 -12.89
N LEU A 245 11.52 22.29 -12.57
CA LEU A 245 11.50 21.44 -11.38
C LEU A 245 12.79 20.62 -11.36
N ASP A 246 13.82 21.09 -10.65
CA ASP A 246 15.04 20.34 -10.36
C ASP A 246 14.75 19.21 -9.35
N PHE A 247 13.88 18.28 -9.79
CA PHE A 247 13.64 16.98 -9.20
C PHE A 247 14.80 16.01 -9.51
N ARG A 248 15.77 16.43 -10.36
CA ARG A 248 16.97 15.67 -10.70
C ARG A 248 17.93 15.50 -9.52
N SER A 249 17.85 16.33 -8.48
CA SER A 249 18.83 16.34 -7.37
C SER A 249 18.68 15.19 -6.35
N GLY A 250 17.71 14.29 -6.52
CA GLY A 250 17.51 13.12 -5.65
C GLY A 250 17.45 11.79 -6.38
N LEU A 251 17.64 11.77 -7.70
CA LEU A 251 17.76 10.53 -8.47
C LEU A 251 19.02 9.83 -7.98
N THR A 252 18.85 8.78 -7.17
CA THR A 252 19.87 7.76 -6.97
C THR A 252 20.43 7.43 -8.35
N ILE A 253 21.74 7.59 -8.51
CA ILE A 253 22.51 7.05 -9.64
C ILE A 253 22.04 5.62 -9.83
N VAL A 254 21.26 5.37 -10.88
CA VAL A 254 20.75 4.04 -11.20
C VAL A 254 21.77 3.41 -12.14
N SER A 255 22.38 2.32 -11.69
CA SER A 255 23.28 1.51 -12.51
C SER A 255 22.48 0.57 -13.41
N GLN A 256 23.09 0.02 -14.46
CA GLN A 256 22.44 -1.04 -15.25
C GLN A 256 22.13 -2.26 -14.38
N HIS A 257 23.03 -2.59 -13.45
CA HIS A 257 22.84 -3.68 -12.48
C HIS A 257 21.58 -3.50 -11.62
N ASP A 258 21.26 -2.28 -11.18
CA ASP A 258 20.04 -2.01 -10.41
C ASP A 258 18.77 -2.28 -11.23
N ILE A 259 18.80 -2.00 -12.54
CA ILE A 259 17.68 -2.24 -13.46
C ILE A 259 17.50 -3.74 -13.70
N ASP A 260 18.60 -4.45 -13.96
CA ASP A 260 18.59 -5.91 -14.17
C ASP A 260 18.08 -6.64 -12.91
N GLN A 261 18.55 -6.22 -11.73
CA GLN A 261 18.10 -6.75 -10.44
C GLN A 261 16.62 -6.43 -10.19
N LEU A 262 16.18 -5.19 -10.45
CA LEU A 262 14.77 -4.81 -10.35
C LEU A 262 13.89 -5.70 -11.25
N GLN A 263 14.32 -5.95 -12.48
CA GLN A 263 13.58 -6.79 -13.42
C GLN A 263 13.46 -8.23 -12.90
N ALA A 264 14.57 -8.83 -12.49
CA ALA A 264 14.59 -10.19 -11.94
C ALA A 264 13.68 -10.31 -10.70
N ASP A 265 13.81 -9.37 -9.76
CA ASP A 265 13.01 -9.34 -8.55
C ASP A 265 11.53 -9.09 -8.85
N ALA A 266 11.21 -8.23 -9.83
CA ALA A 266 9.83 -7.92 -10.19
C ALA A 266 9.14 -9.14 -10.83
N ILE A 267 9.85 -9.92 -11.65
CA ILE A 267 9.34 -11.19 -12.21
C ILE A 267 8.99 -12.16 -11.08
N ASN A 268 9.88 -12.32 -10.10
CA ASN A 268 9.67 -13.21 -8.97
C ASN A 268 8.55 -12.71 -8.05
N ALA A 269 8.56 -11.43 -7.72
CA ALA A 269 7.63 -10.85 -6.75
C ALA A 269 6.21 -10.66 -7.33
N PHE A 270 6.09 -10.44 -8.64
CA PHE A 270 4.82 -10.33 -9.38
C PHE A 270 4.50 -11.62 -10.16
N GLY A 271 4.77 -12.78 -9.56
CA GLY A 271 4.53 -14.10 -10.16
C GLY A 271 3.04 -14.47 -10.32
N GLU A 272 2.78 -15.62 -10.95
CA GLU A 272 1.44 -16.08 -11.33
C GLU A 272 0.47 -16.21 -10.15
N SER A 273 0.95 -16.65 -8.99
CA SER A 273 0.14 -16.80 -7.78
C SER A 273 -0.47 -15.45 -7.34
N LEU A 274 0.34 -14.38 -7.32
CA LEU A 274 -0.14 -13.05 -6.98
C LEU A 274 -1.09 -12.52 -8.06
N GLN A 275 -0.76 -12.70 -9.34
CA GLN A 275 -1.63 -12.28 -10.45
C GLN A 275 -3.00 -12.94 -10.38
N LYS A 276 -3.06 -14.27 -10.19
CA LYS A 276 -4.31 -15.01 -10.02
C LYS A 276 -5.11 -14.46 -8.85
N LYS A 277 -4.46 -14.27 -7.71
CA LYS A 277 -5.09 -13.72 -6.50
C LYS A 277 -5.73 -12.35 -6.74
N LEU A 278 -5.06 -11.47 -7.48
CA LEU A 278 -5.58 -10.14 -7.81
C LEU A 278 -6.80 -10.20 -8.75
N LEU A 279 -6.79 -11.10 -9.72
CA LEU A 279 -7.93 -11.31 -10.62
C LEU A 279 -9.14 -11.91 -9.90
N ASP A 280 -8.90 -12.81 -8.93
CA ASP A 280 -9.96 -13.36 -8.09
C ASP A 280 -10.63 -12.25 -7.26
N ILE A 281 -9.85 -11.30 -6.72
CA ILE A 281 -10.37 -10.14 -5.98
C ILE A 281 -11.30 -9.30 -6.86
N GLU A 282 -10.86 -8.96 -8.07
CA GLU A 282 -11.68 -8.22 -9.02
C GLU A 282 -12.97 -8.97 -9.39
N GLY A 283 -12.88 -10.29 -9.59
CA GLY A 283 -14.02 -11.14 -9.88
C GLY A 283 -15.06 -11.18 -8.75
N LEU A 284 -14.61 -11.17 -7.49
CA LEU A 284 -15.47 -11.20 -6.31
C LEU A 284 -16.06 -9.84 -5.95
N TYR A 285 -15.27 -8.76 -6.04
CA TYR A 285 -15.66 -7.45 -5.49
C TYR A 285 -16.25 -6.51 -6.53
N SER A 286 -15.71 -6.48 -7.74
CA SER A 286 -16.08 -5.49 -8.76
C SER A 286 -17.47 -5.76 -9.34
N LYS A 287 -17.88 -7.03 -9.40
CA LYS A 287 -19.25 -7.42 -9.80
C LYS A 287 -20.33 -6.91 -8.85
N VAL A 288 -20.01 -6.74 -7.58
CA VAL A 288 -20.98 -6.35 -6.54
C VAL A 288 -21.20 -4.83 -6.51
N ARG A 289 -20.21 -4.03 -6.92
CA ARG A 289 -20.25 -2.57 -6.72
C ARG A 289 -20.54 -1.74 -7.98
N SER A 290 -20.73 -2.37 -9.15
CA SER A 290 -20.93 -1.66 -10.44
C SER A 290 -19.83 -0.61 -10.73
N ARG A 291 -18.63 -0.83 -10.20
CA ARG A 291 -17.46 0.04 -10.47
C ARG A 291 -16.56 -0.66 -11.48
N TYR A 292 -16.11 0.09 -12.47
CA TYR A 292 -14.99 -0.33 -13.30
C TYR A 292 -13.76 -0.43 -12.40
N SER A 293 -13.20 -1.62 -12.30
CA SER A 293 -11.87 -1.86 -11.73
C SER A 293 -10.88 -1.93 -12.88
N PHE A 294 -9.66 -1.44 -12.65
CA PHE A 294 -8.57 -1.52 -13.61
C PHE A 294 -7.53 -2.58 -13.23
N ILE A 295 -7.81 -3.44 -12.24
CA ILE A 295 -6.87 -4.47 -11.76
C ILE A 295 -6.42 -5.38 -12.92
N GLN A 296 -7.32 -5.99 -13.68
CA GLN A 296 -6.97 -6.85 -14.81
C GLN A 296 -6.14 -6.12 -15.87
N ALA A 297 -6.50 -4.87 -16.18
CA ALA A 297 -5.77 -4.06 -17.15
C ALA A 297 -4.34 -3.76 -16.68
N LEU A 298 -4.16 -3.40 -15.41
CA LEU A 298 -2.86 -3.12 -14.81
C LEU A 298 -2.00 -4.38 -14.69
N VAL A 299 -2.57 -5.50 -14.26
CA VAL A 299 -1.89 -6.82 -14.23
C VAL A 299 -1.38 -7.17 -15.63
N ARG A 300 -2.21 -6.98 -16.67
CA ARG A 300 -1.80 -7.21 -18.07
C ARG A 300 -0.65 -6.30 -18.50
N ARG A 301 -0.69 -5.01 -18.14
CA ARG A 301 0.37 -4.04 -18.48
C ARG A 301 1.69 -4.38 -17.80
N ILE A 302 1.68 -4.62 -16.50
CA ILE A 302 2.88 -5.02 -15.73
C ILE A 302 3.48 -6.29 -16.31
N ARG A 303 2.66 -7.32 -16.56
CA ARG A 303 3.10 -8.56 -17.19
C ARG A 303 3.71 -8.33 -18.58
N GLY A 304 3.15 -7.40 -19.36
CA GLY A 304 3.69 -7.01 -20.65
C GLY A 304 5.09 -6.41 -20.54
N LEU A 305 5.28 -5.45 -19.63
CA LEU A 305 6.58 -4.81 -19.38
C LEU A 305 7.65 -5.83 -18.99
N LEU A 306 7.33 -6.72 -18.04
CA LEU A 306 8.27 -7.73 -17.56
C LEU A 306 8.66 -8.78 -18.62
N ARG A 307 7.86 -8.93 -19.68
CA ARG A 307 8.17 -9.82 -20.82
C ARG A 307 8.99 -9.12 -21.91
N ILE A 308 8.72 -7.84 -22.17
CA ILE A 308 9.39 -7.06 -23.22
C ILE A 308 10.88 -6.87 -22.89
N SER A 309 11.19 -6.65 -21.61
CA SER A 309 12.56 -6.41 -21.13
C SER A 309 13.47 -7.66 -21.16
N ARG A 310 13.02 -8.80 -21.71
CA ARG A 310 13.77 -10.06 -21.77
C ARG A 310 14.58 -10.23 -23.07
N ASN A 311 14.47 -9.29 -24.01
CA ASN A 311 15.16 -9.26 -25.30
C ASN A 311 16.15 -8.10 -25.35
#